data_AF-A0A9Q5GGW8-F1
#
_entry.id   AF-A0A9Q5GGW8-F1
#
_cell.length_a   1.000
_cell.length_b   1.000
_cell.length_c   1.000
_cell.angle_alpha   90.00
_cell.angle_beta   90.00
_cell.angle_gamma   90.00
#
_symmetry.space_group_name_H-M   'P 1'
#
loop_
_entity.id
_entity.type
_entity.pdbx_description
1 polymer ?
#
loop_
_entity_poly.entity_id
_entity_poly.type
_entity_poly.pdbx_seq_one_letter_code
_entity_poly.pdbx_strand_id
1 'polypeptide(L)' 'MKTHLRDKIQSRLDALQADMVANKHIEDAKSIVSILVQTRNIAKFWSVLTEEERDFIHCVRHAVEEQVEWRV' A
#
# COMPACT_ATOMS: atom_id res chain seq x y z
N MET A 1 24.04 5.80 -10.70
CA MET A 1 22.89 6.39 -9.95
C MET A 1 22.53 5.43 -8.83
N LYS A 2 22.93 5.69 -7.58
CA LYS A 2 22.53 4.86 -6.44
C LYS A 2 21.08 5.21 -6.13
N THR A 3 20.12 4.44 -6.62
CA THR A 3 18.74 4.58 -6.17
C THR A 3 18.74 4.23 -4.69
N HIS A 4 18.41 5.18 -3.81
CA HIS A 4 18.36 4.87 -2.39
C HIS A 4 17.21 3.89 -2.17
N LEU A 5 17.43 2.90 -1.31
CA LEU A 5 16.40 1.92 -0.95
C LEU A 5 15.10 2.61 -0.52
N ARG A 6 15.23 3.75 0.15
CA ARG A 6 14.12 4.61 0.56
C ARG A 6 13.29 5.13 -0.62
N ASP A 7 13.93 5.65 -1.66
CA ASP A 7 13.21 6.16 -2.85
C ASP A 7 12.37 5.06 -3.51
N LYS A 8 12.88 3.82 -3.53
CA LYS A 8 12.14 2.66 -4.05
C LYS A 8 10.97 2.25 -3.16
N ILE A 9 11.07 2.46 -1.85
CA ILE A 9 9.96 2.22 -0.92
C ILE A 9 8.90 3.30 -1.11
N GLN A 10 9.33 4.56 -1.20
CA GLN A 10 8.43 5.69 -1.45
C GLN A 10 7.64 5.50 -2.75
N SER A 11 8.32 5.18 -3.87
CA SER A 11 7.63 4.96 -5.14
C SER A 11 6.60 3.82 -5.09
N ARG A 12 6.79 2.83 -4.20
CA ARG A 12 5.83 1.74 -4.00
C ARG A 12 4.66 2.16 -3.12
N LEU A 13 4.90 2.98 -2.11
CA LEU A 13 3.84 3.58 -1.29
C LEU A 13 2.96 4.50 -2.14
N ASP A 14 3.56 5.33 -2.98
CA ASP A 14 2.83 6.23 -3.88
C ASP A 14 1.96 5.44 -4.88
N ALA A 15 2.51 4.34 -5.43
CA ALA A 15 1.76 3.45 -6.31
C ALA A 15 0.60 2.76 -5.58
N LEU A 16 0.83 2.28 -4.36
CA LEU A 16 -0.20 1.69 -3.52
C LEU A 16 -1.30 2.70 -3.19
N GLN A 17 -0.93 3.94 -2.85
CA GLN A 17 -1.89 5.00 -2.59
C GLN A 17 -2.73 5.33 -3.83
N ALA A 18 -2.11 5.41 -5.01
CA ALA A 18 -2.84 5.61 -6.27
C ALA A 18 -3.84 4.49 -6.56
N ASP A 19 -3.46 3.23 -6.30
CA ASP A 19 -4.35 2.07 -6.47
C ASP A 19 -5.52 2.10 -5.46
N MET A 20 -5.27 2.52 -4.21
CA MET A 20 -6.32 2.68 -3.19
C MET A 20 -7.29 3.81 -3.55
N VAL A 21 -6.79 4.96 -4.01
CA VAL A 21 -7.63 6.09 -4.49
C VAL A 21 -8.47 5.67 -5.70
N ALA A 22 -7.96 4.77 -6.54
CA ALA A 22 -8.71 4.17 -7.63
C ALA A 22 -9.68 3.05 -7.19
N ASN A 23 -9.78 2.76 -5.88
CA ASN A 23 -10.63 1.72 -5.30
C ASN A 23 -10.37 0.30 -5.84
N LYS A 24 -9.13 0.02 -6.26
CA LYS A 24 -8.76 -1.31 -6.79
C LYS A 24 -8.88 -2.44 -5.76
N HIS A 25 -8.84 -2.11 -4.47
CA HIS A 25 -9.01 -3.07 -3.39
C HIS A 25 -10.46 -3.57 -3.19
N ILE A 26 -11.43 -3.03 -3.92
CA ILE A 26 -12.83 -3.50 -3.94
C ILE A 26 -13.33 -3.82 -5.35
N GLU A 27 -12.49 -3.65 -6.37
CA GLU A 27 -12.87 -3.83 -7.78
C GLU A 27 -13.02 -5.31 -8.16
N ASP A 28 -11.93 -6.07 -8.04
CA ASP A 28 -11.92 -7.49 -8.40
C ASP A 28 -10.85 -8.27 -7.62
N ALA A 29 -10.98 -9.60 -7.60
CA ALA A 29 -10.10 -10.48 -6.85
C ALA A 29 -8.62 -10.37 -7.25
N LYS A 30 -8.29 -10.09 -8.52
CA LYS A 30 -6.89 -9.92 -8.94
C LYS A 30 -6.32 -8.61 -8.40
N SER A 31 -7.12 -7.55 -8.44
CA SER A 31 -6.73 -6.26 -7.89
C SER A 31 -6.54 -6.31 -6.37
N ILE A 32 -7.44 -6.98 -5.65
CA ILE A 32 -7.29 -7.26 -4.20
C ILE A 32 -5.97 -7.99 -3.91
N VAL A 33 -5.69 -9.07 -4.64
CA VAL A 33 -4.43 -9.82 -4.48
C VAL A 33 -3.22 -8.95 -4.79
N SER A 34 -3.29 -8.10 -5.83
CA SER A 34 -2.22 -7.15 -6.17
C SER A 34 -1.94 -6.20 -5.01
N ILE A 35 -2.98 -5.59 -4.43
CA ILE A 35 -2.85 -4.69 -3.28
C ILE A 35 -2.21 -5.40 -2.09
N LEU A 36 -2.69 -6.59 -1.72
CA LEU A 36 -2.13 -7.37 -0.62
C LEU A 36 -0.65 -7.72 -0.84
N VAL A 37 -0.27 -8.07 -2.07
CA VAL A 37 1.13 -8.34 -2.44
C VAL A 37 1.98 -7.08 -2.36
N GLN A 38 1.47 -5.93 -2.81
CA GLN A 38 2.16 -4.65 -2.70
C GLN A 38 2.37 -4.25 -1.23
N THR A 39 1.32 -4.30 -0.43
CA THR A 39 1.34 -4.01 1.01
C THR A 39 2.35 -4.91 1.75
N ARG A 40 2.35 -6.22 1.47
CA ARG A 40 3.34 -7.15 2.04
C ARG A 40 4.77 -6.81 1.60
N ASN A 41 4.95 -6.43 0.34
CA ASN A 41 6.26 -6.06 -0.19
C ASN A 41 6.82 -4.77 0.41
N ILE A 42 5.98 -3.84 0.86
CA ILE A 42 6.41 -2.63 1.55
C ILE A 42 6.65 -2.95 3.03
N ALA A 43 5.75 -3.70 3.66
CA ALA A 43 5.83 -4.06 5.07
C ALA A 43 7.10 -4.85 5.46
N LYS A 44 7.77 -5.52 4.51
CA LYS A 44 9.07 -6.17 4.78
C LYS A 44 10.17 -5.20 5.21
N PHE A 45 10.02 -3.90 4.92
CA PHE A 45 10.93 -2.84 5.32
C PHE A 45 10.41 -2.07 6.55
N TRP A 46 9.63 -2.71 7.43
CA TRP A 46 8.95 -2.10 8.57
C TRP A 46 9.81 -1.14 9.39
N SER A 47 11.06 -1.50 9.67
CA SER A 47 12.00 -0.69 10.45
C SER A 47 12.41 0.63 9.78
N VAL A 48 12.28 0.73 8.45
CA VAL A 48 12.60 1.91 7.65
C VAL A 48 11.38 2.81 7.45
N LEU A 49 10.18 2.28 7.64
CA LEU A 49 8.95 3.04 7.49
C LEU A 49 8.77 4.03 8.64
N THR A 50 8.23 5.20 8.33
CA THR A 50 7.75 6.16 9.35
C THR A 50 6.49 5.63 10.02
N GLU A 51 6.09 6.27 11.12
CA GLU A 51 4.83 5.93 11.82
C GLU A 51 3.62 6.12 10.90
N GLU A 52 3.55 7.24 10.18
CA GLU A 52 2.49 7.52 9.20
C GLU A 52 2.41 6.47 8.08
N GLU A 53 3.56 5.98 7.59
CA GLU A 53 3.59 4.95 6.55
C GLU A 53 3.13 3.57 7.06
N ARG A 54 3.43 3.26 8.33
CA ARG A 54 2.95 2.05 8.98
C ARG A 54 1.45 2.12 9.21
N ASP A 55 0.96 3.26 9.67
CA ASP A 55 -0.47 3.51 9.84
C ASP A 55 -1.21 3.42 8.50
N PHE A 56 -0.65 4.00 7.43
CA PHE A 56 -1.19 3.84 6.08
C PHE A 56 -1.32 2.37 5.68
N ILE A 57 -0.27 1.56 5.89
CA ILE A 57 -0.32 0.11 5.61
C ILE A 57 -1.42 -0.59 6.42
N HIS A 58 -1.60 -0.22 7.68
CA HIS A 58 -2.68 -0.76 8.52
C HIS A 58 -4.05 -0.36 7.99
N CYS A 59 -4.26 0.91 7.63
CA CYS A 59 -5.50 1.38 7.03
C CYS A 59 -5.81 0.66 5.71
N VAL A 60 -4.81 0.45 4.85
CA VAL A 60 -4.98 -0.29 3.59
C VAL A 60 -5.45 -1.72 3.86
N ARG A 61 -4.85 -2.42 4.83
CA ARG A 61 -5.29 -3.78 5.19
C ARG A 61 -6.72 -3.79 5.68
N HIS A 62 -7.07 -2.87 6.56
CA HIS A 62 -8.43 -2.74 7.07
C HIS A 62 -9.44 -2.46 5.95
N ALA A 63 -9.11 -1.54 5.03
CA ALA A 63 -9.97 -1.24 3.88
C ALA A 63 -10.16 -2.45 2.95
N VAL A 64 -9.12 -3.26 2.74
CA VAL A 64 -9.22 -4.51 1.98
C VAL A 64 -10.08 -5.55 2.72
N GLU A 65 -9.91 -5.70 4.03
CA GLU A 65 -10.65 -6.68 4.84
C GLU A 65 -12.14 -6.35 4.94
N GLU A 66 -12.46 -5.09 5.23
CA GLU A 66 -13.84 -4.61 5.35
C GLU A 66 -14.49 -4.27 4.00
N GLN A 67 -13.72 -4.35 2.91
CA GLN A 67 -14.15 -3.94 1.56
C GLN A 67 -14.75 -2.52 1.54
N VAL A 68 -14.12 -1.60 2.27
CA VAL A 68 -14.56 -0.21 2.41
C VAL A 68 -13.92 0.65 1.33
N GLU A 69 -14.75 1.43 0.63
CA GLU A 69 -14.29 2.41 -0.35
C GLU A 69 -13.31 3.42 0.27
N TRP A 70 -12.21 3.66 -0.41
CA TRP A 70 -11.20 4.62 0.00
C TRP A 70 -11.59 6.02 -0.51
N ARG A 71 -12.00 6.89 0.41
CA ARG A 71 -12.36 8.29 0.12
C ARG A 71 -11.30 9.21 0.71
N VAL A 72 -10.60 9.96 -0.15
CA VAL A 72 -9.56 10.94 0.21
C VAL A 72 -10.06 12.33 -0.12
#